data_AF-A0A538TPZ5-F1
#
_entry.id   AF-A0A538TPZ5-F1
#
_cell.length_a   1.000
_cell.length_b   1.000
_cell.length_c   1.000
_cell.angle_alpha   90.00
_cell.angle_beta   90.00
_cell.angle_gamma   90.00
#
_symmetry.space_group_name_H-M   'P 1'
#
loop_
_entity.id
_entity.type
_entity.pdbx_description
1 polymer ?
#
loop_
_entity_poly.entity_id
_entity_poly.type
_entity_poly.pdbx_seq_one_letter_code
_entity_poly.pdbx_strand_id
1 'polypeptide(L)' 'MSSGPAIPCRLRRENAVQVLRDLIGATDPKDAKPGTIRARYAESKGRNAVHASDSPEAARTEIEFFFGDGSARR' A
#
# COMPACT_ATOMS: atom_id res chain seq x y z
N MET A 1 -5.69 12.72 0.27
CA MET A 1 -5.64 12.15 -1.09
C MET A 1 -7.04 12.23 -1.69
N SER A 2 -7.31 13.20 -2.57
CA SER A 2 -8.64 13.40 -3.19
C SER A 2 -8.60 14.15 -4.53
N SER A 3 -7.41 14.39 -5.09
CA SER A 3 -7.22 15.13 -6.35
C SER A 3 -7.46 14.29 -7.61
N GLY A 4 -7.80 13.00 -7.46
CA GLY A 4 -8.01 12.06 -8.56
C GLY A 4 -8.44 10.68 -8.05
N PRO A 5 -8.81 9.76 -8.96
CA PRO A 5 -9.23 8.42 -8.59
C PRO A 5 -8.08 7.62 -7.96
N ALA A 6 -8.44 6.77 -7.00
CA ALA A 6 -7.54 5.78 -6.41
C ALA A 6 -8.06 4.38 -6.69
N ILE A 7 -7.15 3.40 -6.78
CA ILE A 7 -7.48 1.99 -7.01
C ILE A 7 -7.20 1.21 -5.73
N PRO A 8 -8.22 0.93 -4.89
CA PRO A 8 -8.04 0.08 -3.73
C PRO A 8 -7.89 -1.39 -4.16
N CYS A 9 -6.89 -2.08 -3.61
CA CYS A 9 -6.63 -3.49 -3.88
C CYS A 9 -6.48 -4.26 -2.56
N ARG A 10 -7.13 -5.42 -2.44
CA ARG A 10 -6.91 -6.37 -1.35
C ARG A 10 -6.07 -7.54 -1.84
N LEU A 11 -4.86 -7.67 -1.32
CA LEU A 11 -3.91 -8.72 -1.70
C LEU A 11 -3.79 -9.77 -0.60
N ARG A 12 -3.63 -11.05 -0.98
CA ARG A 12 -3.49 -12.17 -0.05
C ARG A 12 -2.23 -12.97 -0.33
N ARG A 13 -1.47 -13.24 0.73
CA ARG A 13 -0.25 -14.03 0.72
C ARG A 13 0.17 -14.29 2.18
N GLU A 14 0.96 -15.34 2.42
CA GLU A 14 1.69 -15.49 3.67
C GLU A 14 2.69 -14.34 3.88
N ASN A 15 2.63 -13.68 5.04
CA ASN A 15 3.39 -12.45 5.35
C ASN A 15 3.11 -11.29 4.38
N ALA A 16 1.87 -11.18 3.87
CA ALA A 16 1.48 -10.20 2.84
C ALA A 16 1.87 -8.75 3.18
N VAL A 17 1.64 -8.29 4.41
CA VAL A 17 1.98 -6.91 4.83
C VAL A 17 3.47 -6.66 4.66
N GLN A 18 4.31 -7.47 5.29
CA GLN A 18 5.77 -7.31 5.23
C GLN A 18 6.28 -7.38 3.80
N VAL A 19 5.81 -8.36 3.02
CA VAL A 19 6.30 -8.53 1.65
C VAL A 19 5.86 -7.38 0.75
N LEU A 20 4.64 -6.88 0.90
CA LEU A 20 4.20 -5.71 0.16
C LEU A 20 5.00 -4.47 0.56
N ARG A 21 5.27 -4.29 1.86
CA ARG A 21 6.12 -3.21 2.38
C ARG A 21 7.54 -3.24 1.79
N ASP A 22 8.13 -4.43 1.69
CA ASP A 22 9.45 -4.62 1.08
C ASP A 22 9.44 -4.35 -0.43
N LEU A 23 8.38 -4.76 -1.12
CA LEU A 23 8.19 -4.49 -2.55
C LEU A 23 8.02 -3.00 -2.84
N ILE A 24 7.23 -2.28 -2.02
CA ILE A 24 6.96 -0.85 -2.28
C ILE A 24 8.16 0.04 -1.94
N GLY A 25 8.94 -0.30 -0.91
CA GLY A 25 10.09 0.48 -0.45
C GLY A 25 9.77 1.63 0.52
N ALA A 26 10.82 2.31 0.97
CA ALA A 26 10.74 3.40 1.96
C ALA A 26 9.81 4.54 1.51
N THR A 27 9.19 5.25 2.45
CA THR A 27 8.22 6.32 2.17
C THR A 27 8.83 7.48 1.40
N ASP A 28 10.07 7.84 1.70
CA ASP A 28 10.85 8.79 0.90
C ASP A 28 11.58 8.02 -0.21
N PRO A 29 11.37 8.35 -1.50
CA PRO A 29 12.07 7.68 -2.59
C PRO A 29 13.60 7.77 -2.50
N LYS A 30 14.14 8.79 -1.83
CA LYS A 30 15.59 8.93 -1.64
C LYS A 30 16.18 7.81 -0.77
N ASP A 31 15.37 7.26 0.13
CA ASP A 31 15.75 6.18 1.04
C ASP A 31 15.29 4.80 0.51
N ALA A 32 14.59 4.76 -0.62
CA ALA A 32 14.05 3.53 -1.18
C ALA A 32 15.15 2.73 -1.91
N LYS A 33 15.23 1.43 -1.62
CA LYS A 33 16.21 0.54 -2.26
C LYS A 33 15.95 0.45 -3.78
N PRO A 34 17.00 0.35 -4.62
CA PRO A 34 16.84 0.11 -6.05
C PRO A 34 15.95 -1.11 -6.33
N GLY A 35 15.06 -0.98 -7.31
CA GLY A 35 14.12 -2.05 -7.70
C GLY A 35 12.77 -2.03 -6.99
N THR A 36 12.60 -1.26 -5.92
CA THR A 36 11.29 -1.05 -5.28
C THR A 36 10.38 -0.15 -6.11
N ILE A 37 9.06 -0.20 -5.86
CA ILE A 37 8.08 0.62 -6.59
C ILE A 37 8.36 2.11 -6.38
N ARG A 38 8.62 2.54 -5.14
CA ARG A 38 8.88 3.96 -4.84
C ARG A 38 10.18 4.45 -5.44
N ALA A 39 11.23 3.63 -5.46
CA ALA A 39 12.48 4.01 -6.15
C ALA A 39 12.27 4.24 -7.67
N ARG A 40 11.28 3.57 -8.29
CA ARG A 40 11.01 3.68 -9.72
C ARG A 40 10.00 4.75 -10.11
N TYR A 41 8.97 4.98 -9.28
CA TYR A 41 7.78 5.74 -9.70
C TYR A 41 7.39 6.88 -8.77
N ALA A 42 7.97 7.02 -7.58
CA ALA A 42 7.62 8.13 -6.69
C ALA A 42 8.26 9.44 -7.15
N GLU A 43 7.51 10.53 -7.11
CA GLU A 43 8.01 11.87 -7.43
C GLU A 43 8.61 12.57 -6.19
N SER A 44 8.02 12.33 -5.02
CA SER A 44 8.45 12.92 -3.75
C SER A 44 7.89 12.12 -2.57
N LYS A 45 8.28 12.48 -1.33
CA LYS A 45 7.77 11.87 -0.10
C LYS A 45 6.23 11.94 0.03
N GLY A 46 5.61 13.02 -0.45
CA GLY A 46 4.15 13.21 -0.42
C GLY A 46 3.42 12.63 -1.64
N ARG A 47 4.12 12.46 -2.77
CA ARG A 47 3.61 11.87 -4.02
C ARG A 47 4.38 10.58 -4.33
N ASN A 48 4.25 9.59 -3.45
CA ASN A 48 5.09 8.40 -3.42
C ASN A 48 4.49 7.15 -4.10
N ALA A 49 3.70 7.37 -5.15
CA ALA A 49 3.09 6.36 -6.04
C ALA A 49 2.06 5.39 -5.42
N VAL A 50 2.36 4.75 -4.28
CA VAL A 50 1.53 3.68 -3.71
C VAL A 50 1.52 3.67 -2.17
N HIS A 51 0.38 3.30 -1.61
CA HIS A 51 0.18 3.02 -0.18
C HIS A 51 0.09 1.50 0.06
N ALA A 52 0.57 1.06 1.23
CA ALA A 52 0.28 -0.25 1.78
C ALA A 52 0.24 -0.15 3.30
N SER A 53 -0.65 -0.92 3.91
CA SER A 53 -0.76 -1.03 5.36
C SER A 53 0.59 -1.38 6.00
N ASP A 54 0.84 -0.86 7.19
CA ASP A 54 2.11 -1.01 7.92
C ASP A 54 2.12 -2.18 8.92
N SER A 55 0.95 -2.72 9.25
CA SER A 55 0.74 -3.78 10.22
C SER A 55 -0.48 -4.64 9.85
N PRO A 56 -0.58 -5.89 10.33
CA PRO A 56 -1.78 -6.72 10.16
C PRO A 56 -3.04 -6.06 10.73
N GLU A 57 -2.91 -5.33 11.83
CA GLU A 57 -4.01 -4.61 12.49
C GLU A 57 -4.49 -3.46 11.63
N ALA A 58 -3.57 -2.61 11.12
CA ALA A 58 -3.92 -1.55 10.18
C ALA A 58 -4.52 -2.12 8.89
N ALA A 59 -3.99 -3.23 8.38
CA ALA A 59 -4.53 -3.89 7.19
C ALA A 59 -6.00 -4.31 7.37
N ARG A 60 -6.38 -4.84 8.54
CA ARG A 60 -7.78 -5.17 8.84
C ARG A 60 -8.67 -3.93 8.80
N THR A 61 -8.27 -2.87 9.50
CA THR A 61 -9.02 -1.61 9.55
C THR A 61 -9.15 -0.96 8.16
N GLU A 62 -8.06 -0.92 7.40
CA GLU A 62 -8.06 -0.35 6.04
C GLU A 62 -8.90 -1.18 5.07
N ILE A 63 -8.84 -2.52 5.16
CA ILE A 63 -9.69 -3.40 4.34
C ILE A 63 -11.16 -3.18 4.65
N GLU A 64 -11.53 -3.08 5.92
CA GLU A 64 -12.91 -2.80 6.33
C GLU A 64 -13.37 -1.43 5.85
N PHE A 65 -12.51 -0.42 5.91
CA PHE A 65 -12.80 0.92 5.40
C PHE A 65 -13.09 0.94 3.89
N PHE A 66 -12.28 0.25 3.08
CA PHE A 66 -12.43 0.26 1.62
C PHE A 66 -13.42 -0.76 1.06
N PHE A 67 -13.61 -1.89 1.73
CA PHE A 67 -14.37 -3.05 1.21
C PHE A 67 -15.53 -3.51 2.11
N GLY A 68 -15.70 -2.91 3.30
CA GLY A 68 -16.71 -3.30 4.29
C GLY A 68 -16.34 -4.54 5.11
N ASP A 69 -17.24 -4.92 6.02
CA ASP A 69 -17.19 -6.25 6.64
C ASP A 69 -17.40 -7.31 5.55
N GLY A 70 -16.81 -8.49 5.68
CA GLY A 70 -16.79 -9.51 4.64
C GLY A 70 -18.15 -10.10 4.20
N SER A 71 -19.30 -9.48 4.54
CA SER A 71 -20.62 -9.84 4.02
C SER A 71 -20.77 -9.56 2.53
N ALA A 72 -20.04 -8.58 1.99
CA ALA A 72 -20.02 -8.30 0.55
C ALA A 72 -18.93 -9.13 -0.15
N ARG A 73 -19.22 -10.43 -0.36
CA ARG A 73 -18.46 -11.25 -1.32
C ARG A 73 -18.65 -10.68 -2.73
N ARG A 74 -17.62 -10.11 -3.34
CA ARG A 74 -17.37 -10.13 -4.80
C ARG A 74 -15.87 -10.19 -5.05
#